data_AF-A0A7V9B8L4-F1
#
_entry.id   AF-A0A7V9B8L4-F1
#
_cell.length_a   1.000
_cell.length_b   1.000
_cell.length_c   1.000
_cell.angle_alpha   90.00
_cell.angle_beta   90.00
_cell.angle_gamma   90.00
#
_symmetry.space_group_name_H-M   'P 1'
#
loop_
_entity.id
_entity.type
_entity.pdbx_description
1 polymer ?
#
loop_
_entity_poly.entity_id
_entity_poly.type
_entity_poly.pdbx_seq_one_letter_code
_entity_poly.pdbx_strand_id
1 'polypeptide(L)'
;MGSASTDRLGRDGEGGAVYRLGQSRRRILAVADGSYSGAGLWKALPPRTTVLARCPKNRALFALPAHTTDGRRKYGDRLPTPQALLHERGGWRTMPVAVRGRTLDLSGWEDAQD
;
A
#
# COMPACT_ATOMS: atom_id res chain seq x y z
N MET A 1 -16.74 31.87 -36.08
CA MET A 1 -16.18 32.78 -35.06
C MET A 1 -16.46 32.15 -33.71
N GLY A 2 -15.56 31.44 -33.02
CA GLY A 2 -14.11 31.56 -32.97
C GLY A 2 -13.72 32.26 -31.68
N SER A 3 -13.44 31.51 -30.62
CA SER A 3 -12.46 31.86 -29.58
C SER A 3 -12.39 30.76 -28.52
N ALA A 4 -11.31 29.97 -28.62
CA ALA A 4 -10.72 29.24 -27.51
C ALA A 4 -9.99 30.23 -26.58
N SER A 5 -9.90 29.91 -25.28
CA SER A 5 -8.91 30.44 -24.33
C SER A 5 -9.20 29.86 -22.93
N THR A 6 -8.31 29.26 -22.15
CA THR A 6 -6.95 28.78 -22.34
C THR A 6 -6.75 27.72 -21.25
N ASP A 7 -6.36 26.53 -21.68
CA ASP A 7 -5.87 25.43 -20.84
C ASP A 7 -4.60 25.90 -20.13
N ARG A 8 -4.63 25.95 -18.79
CA ARG A 8 -3.41 26.16 -17.99
C ARG A 8 -2.84 24.79 -17.63
N LEU A 9 -2.08 24.26 -18.59
CA LEU A 9 -1.03 23.26 -18.37
C LEU A 9 -0.12 23.72 -17.23
N GLY A 10 -0.04 22.88 -16.20
CA GLY A 10 0.71 23.13 -14.99
C GLY A 10 1.17 21.83 -14.37
N ARG A 11 2.23 21.26 -14.98
CA ARG A 11 3.18 20.29 -14.41
C ARG A 11 2.79 18.82 -14.50
N ASP A 12 3.05 18.28 -15.67
CA ASP A 12 3.23 16.86 -15.91
C ASP A 12 4.36 16.32 -15.04
N GLY A 13 4.01 15.34 -14.21
CA GLY A 13 4.93 14.49 -13.47
C GLY A 13 4.32 13.10 -13.38
N GLU A 14 4.30 12.40 -14.52
CA GLU A 14 4.22 10.94 -14.69
C GLU A 14 3.08 10.14 -14.01
N GLY A 15 2.12 10.78 -13.33
CA GLY A 15 0.96 10.10 -12.71
C GLY A 15 -0.32 10.08 -13.56
N GLY A 16 -0.35 10.81 -14.68
CA GLY A 16 -1.57 11.15 -15.42
C GLY A 16 -2.06 10.11 -16.43
N ALA A 17 -1.29 9.06 -16.72
CA ALA A 17 -1.65 8.10 -17.77
C ALA A 17 -2.86 7.23 -17.40
N VAL A 18 -3.03 6.88 -16.12
CA VAL A 18 -4.12 5.98 -15.70
C VAL A 18 -5.48 6.69 -15.67
N TYR A 19 -5.50 8.01 -15.50
CA TYR A 19 -6.74 8.79 -15.40
C TYR A 19 -7.37 9.14 -16.75
N ARG A 20 -6.62 9.09 -17.86
CA ARG A 20 -7.12 9.49 -19.18
C ARG A 20 -8.09 8.50 -19.84
N LEU A 21 -8.27 7.30 -19.28
CA LEU A 21 -9.14 6.25 -19.85
C LEU A 21 -10.55 6.16 -19.20
N GLY A 22 -11.07 7.24 -18.62
CA GLY A 22 -12.50 7.36 -18.26
C GLY A 22 -13.01 6.44 -17.13
N GLN A 23 -12.14 5.72 -16.42
CA GLN A 23 -12.56 4.74 -15.42
C GLN A 23 -12.32 5.27 -14.00
N SER A 24 -13.04 6.33 -13.61
CA SER A 24 -12.99 6.92 -12.26
C SER A 24 -13.31 5.93 -11.12
N ARG A 25 -13.82 4.73 -11.45
CA ARG A 25 -14.15 3.66 -10.51
C ARG A 25 -13.11 2.55 -10.37
N ARG A 26 -12.13 2.45 -11.28
CA ARG A 26 -11.19 1.33 -11.30
C ARG A 26 -10.23 1.41 -10.11
N ARG A 27 -10.08 0.29 -9.40
CA ARG A 27 -9.02 0.12 -8.39
C ARG A 27 -7.72 -0.25 -9.10
N ILE A 28 -6.62 0.34 -8.68
CA ILE A 28 -5.28 0.05 -9.20
C ILE A 28 -4.54 -0.76 -8.15
N LEU A 29 -3.96 -1.90 -8.53
CA LEU A 29 -2.95 -2.57 -7.73
C LEU A 29 -1.58 -2.23 -8.32
N ALA A 30 -0.85 -1.35 -7.64
CA ALA A 30 0.52 -1.02 -7.99
C ALA A 30 1.46 -2.01 -7.31
N VAL A 31 2.23 -2.76 -8.10
CA VAL A 31 3.24 -3.70 -7.59
C VAL A 31 4.61 -3.08 -7.74
N ALA A 32 5.38 -2.99 -6.66
CA ALA A 32 6.68 -2.33 -6.66
C ALA A 32 7.72 -3.12 -5.85
N ASP A 33 9.00 -2.83 -6.08
CA ASP A 33 10.08 -3.42 -5.27
C ASP A 33 10.34 -2.62 -3.97
N GLY A 34 11.37 -3.03 -3.22
CA GLY A 34 11.68 -2.46 -1.92
C GLY A 34 12.17 -1.01 -1.96
N SER A 35 12.75 -0.57 -3.08
CA SER A 35 13.22 0.81 -3.28
C SER A 35 12.06 1.81 -3.32
N TYR A 36 10.87 1.35 -3.69
CA TYR A 36 9.65 2.15 -3.79
C TYR A 36 8.79 2.15 -2.53
N SER A 37 9.26 1.56 -1.44
CA SER A 37 8.48 1.43 -0.21
C SER A 37 8.47 2.72 0.67
N GLY A 38 9.08 3.80 0.20
CA GLY A 38 9.28 5.06 0.93
C GLY A 38 8.10 6.04 0.88
N ALA A 39 8.08 7.01 1.80
CA ALA A 39 6.97 7.97 1.97
C ALA A 39 6.62 8.80 0.72
N GLY A 40 7.59 9.03 -0.17
CA GLY A 40 7.38 9.75 -1.43
C GLY A 40 6.34 9.06 -2.32
N LEU A 41 6.47 7.74 -2.51
CA LEU A 41 5.49 6.96 -3.28
C LEU A 41 4.10 7.09 -2.65
N TRP A 42 3.98 6.82 -1.34
CA TRP A 42 2.71 6.84 -0.62
C TRP A 42 1.97 8.17 -0.74
N LYS A 43 2.68 9.29 -0.72
CA LYS A 43 2.12 10.64 -0.88
C LYS A 43 1.67 10.94 -2.31
N ALA A 44 2.28 10.31 -3.31
CA ALA A 44 2.00 10.53 -4.72
C ALA A 44 0.97 9.54 -5.29
N LEU A 45 0.41 8.65 -4.46
CA LEU A 45 -0.49 7.63 -4.97
C LEU A 45 -1.77 8.23 -5.56
N PRO A 46 -2.11 7.85 -6.79
CA PRO A 46 -3.41 8.12 -7.37
C PRO A 46 -4.53 7.62 -6.44
N PRO A 47 -5.65 8.35 -6.23
CA PRO A 47 -6.85 7.83 -5.61
C PRO A 47 -7.20 6.40 -6.06
N ARG A 48 -7.64 5.55 -5.11
CA ARG A 48 -8.04 4.14 -5.33
C ARG A 48 -6.89 3.22 -5.77
N THR A 49 -5.67 3.54 -5.36
CA THR A 49 -4.49 2.69 -5.56
C THR A 49 -4.15 1.93 -4.29
N THR A 50 -4.08 0.60 -4.39
CA THR A 50 -3.43 -0.28 -3.41
C THR A 50 -2.00 -0.53 -3.86
N VAL A 51 -1.03 -0.37 -2.96
CA VAL A 51 0.38 -0.73 -3.24
C VAL A 51 0.71 -2.06 -2.58
N LEU A 52 1.25 -2.99 -3.38
CA LEU A 52 1.94 -4.18 -2.91
C LEU A 52 3.42 -4.00 -3.20
N ALA A 53 4.22 -3.74 -2.16
CA ALA A 53 5.65 -3.53 -2.31
C ALA A 53 6.46 -4.38 -1.34
N ARG A 54 7.70 -4.72 -1.72
CA ARG A 54 8.62 -5.35 -0.77
C ARG A 54 8.94 -4.39 0.36
N CYS A 55 9.01 -4.91 1.58
CA CYS A 55 9.39 -4.14 2.76
C CYS A 55 10.88 -4.36 3.06
N PRO A 56 11.67 -3.31 3.36
CA PRO A 56 13.02 -3.46 3.90
C PRO A 56 13.01 -4.30 5.18
N LYS A 57 13.89 -5.29 5.26
CA LYS A 57 13.93 -6.27 6.36
C LYS A 57 14.04 -5.64 7.77
N ASN A 58 14.69 -4.48 7.86
CA ASN A 58 14.94 -3.72 9.08
C ASN A 58 14.00 -2.52 9.27
N ARG A 59 12.88 -2.45 8.52
CA ARG A 59 11.92 -1.35 8.65
C ARG A 59 11.41 -1.22 10.08
N ALA A 60 11.31 0.03 10.54
CA ALA A 60 10.59 0.39 11.75
C ALA A 60 9.08 0.23 11.57
N LEU A 61 8.48 -0.73 12.27
CA LEU A 61 7.03 -0.90 12.36
C LEU A 61 6.55 -0.40 13.73
N PHE A 62 5.36 0.18 13.78
CA PHE A 62 4.76 0.69 15.00
C PHE A 62 3.28 0.33 15.04
N ALA A 63 2.78 0.06 16.25
CA ALA A 63 1.35 -0.10 16.49
C ALA A 63 0.62 1.22 16.22
N LEU A 64 -0.70 1.11 16.01
CA LEU A 64 -1.54 2.30 16.07
C LEU A 64 -1.52 2.86 17.50
N PRO A 65 -1.41 4.19 17.68
CA PRO A 65 -1.46 4.78 19.01
C PRO A 65 -2.85 4.54 19.62
N ALA A 66 -2.90 4.14 20.90
CA ALA A 66 -4.15 3.86 21.62
C ALA A 66 -5.10 5.07 21.66
N HIS A 67 -4.54 6.28 21.76
CA HIS A 67 -5.26 7.54 21.64
C HIS A 67 -4.42 8.55 20.86
N THR A 68 -5.05 9.28 19.95
CA THR A 68 -4.42 10.44 19.30
C THR A 68 -4.48 11.63 20.25
N THR A 69 -3.60 11.67 21.25
CA THR A 69 -3.50 12.83 22.15
C THR A 69 -2.83 13.98 21.38
N ASP A 70 -3.64 14.95 20.96
CA ASP A 70 -3.24 16.30 20.53
C ASP A 70 -2.21 16.39 19.39
N GLY A 71 -2.24 15.44 18.44
CA GLY A 71 -1.41 15.48 17.23
C GLY A 71 0.11 15.30 17.46
N ARG A 72 0.55 15.12 18.71
CA ARG A 72 1.98 14.97 19.06
C ARG A 72 2.52 13.57 18.84
N ARG A 73 1.72 12.53 19.06
CA ARG A 73 2.17 11.13 18.91
C ARG A 73 1.54 10.49 17.67
N LYS A 74 2.36 10.33 16.62
CA LYS A 74 1.95 9.74 15.33
C LYS A 74 2.03 8.21 15.29
N TYR A 75 2.71 7.61 16.26
CA TYR A 75 3.03 6.18 16.29
C TYR A 75 2.83 5.62 17.71
N GLY A 76 2.25 4.43 17.81
CA GLY A 76 2.18 3.65 19.05
C GLY A 76 3.53 3.01 19.38
N ASP A 77 3.48 1.88 20.07
CA ASP A 77 4.68 1.17 20.49
C ASP A 77 5.40 0.51 19.31
N ARG A 78 6.72 0.33 19.47
CA ARG A 78 7.55 -0.28 18.44
C ARG A 78 7.20 -1.76 18.31
N LEU A 79 6.92 -2.20 17.09
CA LEU A 79 6.66 -3.59 16.76
C LEU A 79 7.94 -4.29 16.26
N PRO A 80 7.96 -5.64 16.24
CA PRO A 80 9.05 -6.39 15.64
C PRO A 80 9.34 -5.94 14.20
N THR A 81 10.60 -6.04 13.79
CA THR A 81 10.97 -5.73 12.39
C THR A 81 10.40 -6.80 11.45
N PRO A 82 10.24 -6.50 10.14
CA PRO A 82 9.85 -7.53 9.18
C PRO A 82 10.74 -8.77 9.24
N GLN A 83 12.05 -8.60 9.44
CA GLN A 83 12.97 -9.72 9.61
C GLN A 83 12.65 -10.54 10.86
N ALA A 84 12.31 -9.91 11.99
CA ALA A 84 11.92 -10.63 13.20
C ALA A 84 10.63 -11.43 12.99
N LEU A 85 9.60 -10.79 12.41
CA LEU A 85 8.31 -11.44 12.08
C LEU A 85 8.50 -12.67 11.18
N LEU A 86 9.39 -12.59 10.18
CA LEU A 86 9.65 -13.71 9.27
C LEU A 86 10.32 -14.92 9.96
N HIS A 87 11.00 -14.73 11.09
CA HIS A 87 11.60 -15.84 11.85
C HIS A 87 10.62 -16.46 12.85
N GLU A 88 9.48 -15.83 13.09
CA GLU A 88 8.43 -16.40 13.93
C GLU A 88 7.75 -17.57 13.20
N ARG A 89 7.69 -18.72 13.88
CA ARG A 89 7.20 -19.97 13.28
C ARG A 89 5.68 -20.17 13.44
N GLY A 90 5.05 -19.40 14.33
CA GLY A 90 3.68 -19.66 14.80
C GLY A 90 2.55 -19.16 13.90
N GLY A 91 2.78 -18.07 13.15
CA GLY A 91 1.71 -17.33 12.44
C GLY A 91 1.44 -17.76 11.00
N TRP A 92 2.30 -18.61 10.40
CA TRP A 92 2.08 -19.07 9.03
C TRP A 92 0.98 -20.12 8.94
N ARG A 93 -0.02 -19.88 8.08
CA ARG A 93 -1.14 -20.78 7.81
C ARG A 93 -1.33 -20.93 6.31
N THR A 94 -1.66 -22.13 5.87
CA THR A 94 -2.06 -22.38 4.49
C THR A 94 -3.58 -22.28 4.41
N MET A 95 -4.07 -21.47 3.48
CA MET A 95 -5.49 -21.22 3.27
C MET A 95 -5.87 -21.42 1.80
N PRO A 96 -6.99 -22.09 1.51
CA PRO A 96 -7.48 -22.24 0.14
C PRO A 96 -8.08 -20.93 -0.34
N VAL A 97 -7.62 -20.43 -1.48
CA VAL A 97 -8.10 -19.20 -2.11
C VAL A 97 -8.60 -19.48 -3.52
N ALA A 98 -9.86 -19.10 -3.79
CA ALA A 98 -10.45 -19.22 -5.10
C ALA A 98 -9.91 -18.12 -6.05
N VAL A 99 -9.20 -18.53 -7.11
CA VAL A 99 -8.65 -17.66 -8.16
C VAL A 99 -9.13 -18.14 -9.52
N ARG A 100 -10.01 -17.37 -10.15
CA ARG A 100 -10.53 -17.63 -11.52
C ARG A 100 -11.07 -19.05 -11.69
N GLY A 101 -11.89 -19.51 -10.74
CA GLY A 101 -12.51 -20.85 -10.78
C GLY A 101 -11.58 -22.01 -10.37
N ARG A 102 -10.37 -21.73 -9.91
CA ARG A 102 -9.44 -22.72 -9.34
C ARG A 102 -9.18 -22.41 -7.87
N THR A 103 -9.04 -23.43 -7.04
CA THR A 103 -8.57 -23.26 -5.67
C THR A 103 -7.05 -23.35 -5.64
N LEU A 104 -6.41 -22.35 -5.06
CA LEU A 104 -4.97 -22.32 -4.81
C LEU A 104 -4.72 -22.33 -3.32
N ASP A 105 -3.81 -23.17 -2.85
CA ASP A 105 -3.34 -23.12 -1.48
C ASP A 105 -2.29 -22.01 -1.35
N LEU A 106 -2.62 -20.98 -0.59
CA LEU A 106 -1.74 -19.85 -0.33
C LEU A 106 -1.32 -19.87 1.14
N SER A 107 -0.02 -19.72 1.39
CA SER A 107 0.48 -19.53 2.75
C SER A 107 0.49 -18.04 3.09
N GLY A 108 -0.20 -17.68 4.18
CA GLY A 108 -0.28 -16.32 4.70
C GLY A 108 0.08 -16.28 6.19
N TRP A 109 0.36 -15.07 6.68
CA TRP A 109 0.46 -14.81 8.11
C TRP A 109 -0.93 -14.49 8.66
N GLU A 110 -1.31 -15.12 9.75
CA GLU A 110 -2.53 -14.84 10.51
C GLU A 110 -2.16 -14.62 11.98
N ASP A 111 -2.70 -13.56 12.58
CA ASP A 111 -2.52 -13.32 14.00
C ASP A 111 -3.25 -14.41 14.78
N ALA A 112 -2.60 -14.97 15.81
CA ALA A 112 -3.30 -15.82 16.76
C ALA A 112 -4.43 -15.00 17.38
N GLN A 113 -5.68 -15.45 17.17
CA GLN A 113 -6.81 -14.89 17.90
C GLN A 113 -6.64 -15.32 19.36
N ASP A 114 -6.39 -14.36 20.26
CA ASP A 114 -6.56 -14.53 21.71
C ASP A 114 -8.04 -14.38 22.08
#